data_AF-A0A1G4NWR8-F1
#
_entry.id   AF-A0A1G4NWR8-F1
#
_cell.length_a   1.000
_cell.length_b   1.000
_cell.length_c   1.000
_cell.angle_alpha   90.00
_cell.angle_beta   90.00
_cell.angle_gamma   90.00
#
_symmetry.space_group_name_H-M   'P 1'
#
loop_
_entity.id
_entity.type
_entity.pdbx_description
1 polymer ?
#
loop_
_entity_poly.entity_id
_entity_poly.type
_entity_poly.pdbx_seq_one_letter_code
_entity_poly.pdbx_strand_id
1 'polypeptide(L)' 'MAVPKKRTSKAKSRSRKSNWKRKAFYASQKAISLGKSIISGKNQSFIYIDAMDQNNTA' A
#
# COMPACT_ATOMS: atom_id res chain seq x y z
N MET A 1 29.37 -20.53 11.06
CA MET A 1 28.24 -19.82 10.41
C MET A 1 27.89 -20.55 9.11
N ALA A 2 26.60 -20.76 8.80
CA ALA A 2 26.20 -21.49 7.60
C ALA A 2 26.44 -20.65 6.33
N VAL A 3 27.12 -21.23 5.34
CA VAL A 3 27.39 -20.59 4.04
C VAL A 3 26.72 -21.37 2.91
N PRO A 4 26.14 -20.69 1.90
CA PRO A 4 25.53 -21.38 0.78
C PRO A 4 26.61 -22.06 -0.06
N LYS A 5 26.49 -23.38 -0.26
CA LYS A 5 27.44 -24.14 -1.08
C LYS A 5 27.40 -23.73 -2.56
N LYS A 6 26.22 -23.31 -3.05
CA LYS A 6 25.97 -22.91 -4.44
C LYS A 6 25.00 -21.72 -4.47
N ARG A 7 25.09 -20.91 -5.52
CA ARG A 7 24.14 -19.82 -5.79
C ARG A 7 22.74 -20.38 -6.03
N THR A 8 21.71 -19.61 -5.67
CA THR A 8 20.34 -19.93 -6.06
C THR A 8 20.15 -19.74 -7.57
N SER A 9 19.28 -20.56 -8.17
CA SER A 9 18.92 -20.41 -9.57
C SER A 9 18.26 -19.05 -9.83
N LYS A 10 18.42 -18.53 -11.05
CA LYS A 10 17.82 -17.24 -11.46
C LYS A 10 16.30 -17.24 -11.24
N ALA A 11 15.63 -18.35 -11.53
CA ALA A 11 14.19 -18.52 -11.33
C ALA A 11 13.78 -18.37 -9.86
N LYS A 12 14.48 -19.04 -8.94
CA LYS A 12 14.17 -18.99 -7.50
C LYS A 12 14.40 -17.59 -6.90
N SER A 13 15.45 -16.90 -7.34
CA SER A 13 15.70 -15.51 -6.95
C SER A 13 14.62 -14.55 -7.47
N ARG A 14 14.20 -14.70 -8.74
CA ARG A 14 13.13 -13.88 -9.34
C ARG A 14 11.77 -14.11 -8.68
N SER A 15 11.41 -15.36 -8.36
CA SER A 15 10.18 -15.70 -7.65
C SER A 15 10.11 -15.01 -6.28
N ARG A 16 11.20 -15.04 -5.49
CA ARG A 16 11.28 -14.32 -4.21
C ARG A 16 11.12 -12.80 -4.38
N LYS A 17 11.74 -12.21 -5.40
CA LYS A 17 11.58 -10.78 -5.72
C LYS A 17 10.14 -10.44 -6.13
N SER A 18 9.47 -11.31 -6.88
CA SER A 18 8.06 -11.15 -7.24
C SER A 18 7.15 -11.10 -6.01
N ASN A 19 7.34 -12.03 -5.06
CA ASN A 19 6.59 -12.05 -3.82
C ASN A 19 6.80 -10.77 -2.99
N TRP A 20 8.02 -10.24 -2.97
CA TRP A 20 8.29 -8.96 -2.30
C TRP A 20 7.56 -7.79 -2.98
N LYS A 21 7.61 -7.71 -4.31
CA LYS A 21 6.87 -6.69 -5.09
C LYS A 21 5.35 -6.79 -4.93
N ARG A 22 4.81 -8.01 -4.79
CA ARG A 22 3.37 -8.24 -4.62
C ARG A 22 2.83 -7.61 -3.32
N LYS A 23 3.64 -7.52 -2.27
CA LYS A 23 3.25 -6.80 -1.04
C LYS A 23 3.04 -5.31 -1.30
N ALA A 24 3.95 -4.69 -2.05
CA ALA A 24 3.85 -3.28 -2.43
C ALA A 24 2.60 -3.01 -3.29
N PHE A 25 2.26 -3.93 -4.20
CA PHE A 25 1.04 -3.84 -5.02
C PHE A 25 -0.25 -3.80 -4.16
N TYR A 26 -0.35 -4.63 -3.12
CA TYR A 26 -1.51 -4.58 -2.23
C TYR A 26 -1.53 -3.29 -1.38
N ALA A 27 -0.37 -2.80 -0.95
CA ALA A 27 -0.29 -1.52 -0.24
C ALA A 27 -0.74 -0.35 -1.13
N SER A 28 -0.33 -0.32 -2.41
CA SER A 28 -0.71 0.74 -3.35
C SER A 28 -2.21 0.74 -3.63
N GLN A 29 -2.84 -0.43 -3.76
CA GLN A 29 -4.29 -0.52 -3.94
C GLN A 29 -5.07 0.09 -2.77
N LYS A 30 -4.66 -0.24 -1.53
CA LYS A 30 -5.28 0.32 -0.32
C LYS A 30 -5.09 1.84 -0.25
N ALA A 31 -3.88 2.33 -0.53
CA ALA A 31 -3.58 3.75 -0.53
C ALA A 31 -4.43 4.54 -1.55
N ILE A 32 -4.59 4.01 -2.77
CA ILE A 32 -5.44 4.63 -3.80
C ILE A 32 -6.91 4.65 -3.36
N SER A 33 -7.40 3.55 -2.80
CA SER A 33 -8.77 3.48 -2.26
C SER A 33 -9.01 4.55 -1.19
N LEU A 34 -8.06 4.70 -0.26
CA LEU A 34 -8.13 5.70 0.81
C LEU A 34 -8.09 7.13 0.25
N GLY A 35 -7.18 7.41 -0.69
CA GLY A 35 -7.08 8.74 -1.32
C GLY A 35 -8.37 9.14 -2.05
N LYS A 36 -8.98 8.21 -2.79
CA LYS A 36 -10.29 8.44 -3.43
C LYS A 36 -11.39 8.70 -2.43
N SER A 37 -11.38 7.96 -1.32
CA SER A 37 -12.28 8.18 -0.19
C SER A 37 -12.19 9.63 0.28
N ILE A 38 -10.97 10.10 0.59
CA ILE A 38 -10.72 11.47 1.09
C ILE A 38 -11.24 12.52 0.11
N ILE A 39 -10.89 12.39 -1.17
CA ILE A 39 -11.32 13.34 -2.22
C ILE A 39 -12.85 13.39 -2.36
N SER A 40 -13.56 12.27 -2.16
CA SER A 40 -15.01 12.24 -2.29
C SER A 40 -15.76 12.94 -1.14
N GLY A 41 -15.12 13.21 0.00
CA GLY A 41 -15.76 13.86 1.17
C GLY A 41 -16.89 13.07 1.83
N LYS A 42 -17.16 11.83 1.42
CA LYS A 42 -18.29 11.00 1.89
C LYS A 42 -17.86 9.89 2.86
N ASN A 43 -16.72 10.06 3.52
CA ASN A 43 -16.16 9.01 4.39
C ASN A 43 -16.83 9.03 5.75
N GLN A 44 -17.40 7.90 6.15
CA GLN A 44 -18.04 7.75 7.47
C GLN A 44 -17.17 6.97 8.47
N SER A 45 -16.12 6.30 8.01
CA SER A 45 -15.39 5.29 8.80
C SER A 45 -14.09 5.77 9.44
N PHE A 46 -13.48 6.85 8.96
CA PHE A 46 -12.24 7.38 9.52
C PHE A 46 -12.21 8.90 9.47
N ILE A 47 -11.57 9.50 10.47
CA ILE A 47 -11.41 10.95 10.59
C ILE A 47 -10.10 11.35 9.91
N TYR A 48 -10.16 12.31 9.00
CA TYR A 48 -8.99 12.96 8.42
C TYR A 48 -9.17 14.47 8.60
N ILE A 49 -8.08 15.18 8.90
CA ILE A 49 -8.12 16.62 9.18
C ILE A 49 -8.29 17.33 7.84
N ASP A 50 -9.52 17.68 7.49
CA ASP A 50 -9.80 18.48 6.30
C ASP A 50 -9.87 19.95 6.69
N ALA A 51 -8.98 20.77 6.13
CA ALA A 51 -8.97 22.21 6.33
C ALA A 51 -10.18 22.90 5.64
N MET A 52 -10.88 22.20 4.75
CA MET A 52 -12.01 22.72 3.98
C MET A 52 -13.38 22.44 4.62
N ASP A 53 -13.46 21.62 5.68
CA ASP A 53 -14.72 21.17 6.30
C ASP A 53 -15.36 22.22 7.24
N GLN A 54 -14.75 23.40 7.38
CA GLN A 54 -15.28 24.51 8.20
C GLN A 54 -16.47 25.24 7.57
N ASN A 55 -16.91 24.85 6.36
CA ASN A 55 -17.99 25.55 5.62
C ASN A 55 -19.31 24.76 5.55
N ASN A 56 -19.40 23.59 6.19
CA ASN A 56 -20.63 22.76 6.20
C ASN A 56 -21.21 22.54 7.60
N THR A 57 -20.73 23.33 8.57
CA THR A 57 -21.29 23.45 9.93
C THR A 57 -21.78 24.89 10.12
N ALA A 58 -22.90 25.22 9.47
CA ALA A 58 -23.76 26.36 9.77
C ALA A 58 -25.21 25.98 9.47
#